data_AF-A0A2D4Q058-F1
#
_entry.id   AF-A0A2D4Q058-F1
#
_cell.length_a   1.000
_cell.length_b   1.000
_cell.length_c   1.000
_cell.angle_alpha   90.00
_cell.angle_beta   90.00
_cell.angle_gamma   90.00
#
_symmetry.space_group_name_H-M   'P 1'
#
loop_
_entity.id
_entity.type
_entity.pdbx_description
1 polymer ?
#
loop_
_entity_poly.entity_id
_entity_poly.type
_entity_poly.pdbx_seq_one_letter_code
_entity_poly.pdbx_strand_id
1 'polypeptide(L)'
;VSASLLRGAAFLAGEALECLVTLRNPLPPDATSASSEILAWASAQIHCQLHTSESRVALPPSQDTSYDAQAENETVFVPNRGERGQCILSTPPKILFCDLRLDPGESKSYSYCETLPVDGPPSFRGQAVKYVYKLTIGCQRVNSPIKLLRVPFRVMVLQGLRGYPFPQDEAVAPSNPFLEEEEGGAKRSSRLADLATELLTVATSRRSLH
;
A
#
# COMPACT_ATOMS: atom_id res chain seq x y z
N VAL A 1 -3.06 17.00 0.41
CA VAL A 1 -2.37 15.73 0.73
C VAL A 1 -1.91 15.11 -0.57
N SER A 2 -0.65 14.72 -0.64
CA SER A 2 -0.05 13.96 -1.74
C SER A 2 0.62 12.71 -1.19
N ALA A 3 0.77 11.69 -2.03
CA ALA A 3 1.42 10.44 -1.66
C ALA A 3 2.28 9.95 -2.82
N SER A 4 3.50 9.51 -2.52
CA SER A 4 4.43 8.94 -3.50
C SER A 4 4.92 7.57 -3.04
N LEU A 5 4.95 6.61 -3.96
CA LEU A 5 5.55 5.30 -3.71
C LEU A 5 7.04 5.38 -4.01
N LEU A 6 7.89 4.94 -3.09
CA LEU A 6 9.34 5.15 -3.20
C LEU A 6 9.99 4.29 -4.29
N ARG A 7 9.46 3.09 -4.55
CA ARG A 7 10.04 2.10 -5.47
C ARG A 7 9.21 1.87 -6.75
N GLY A 8 8.25 2.76 -7.03
CA GLY A 8 7.32 2.64 -8.15
C GLY A 8 5.98 2.00 -7.76
N ALA A 9 5.20 1.58 -8.75
CA ALA A 9 3.81 1.15 -8.58
C ALA A 9 3.58 -0.35 -8.83
N ALA A 10 4.63 -1.18 -8.78
CA ALA A 10 4.55 -2.63 -8.94
C ALA A 10 5.41 -3.31 -7.86
N PHE A 11 4.82 -4.30 -7.20
CA PHE A 11 5.41 -5.00 -6.06
C PHE A 11 5.13 -6.50 -6.17
N LEU A 12 5.98 -7.31 -5.56
CA LEU A 12 5.76 -8.73 -5.34
C LEU A 12 4.91 -8.96 -4.08
N ALA A 13 4.13 -10.04 -4.06
CA ALA A 13 3.50 -10.49 -2.83
C ALA A 13 4.56 -10.83 -1.76
N GLY A 14 4.43 -10.32 -0.54
CA GLY A 14 5.45 -10.40 0.51
C GLY A 14 6.47 -9.26 0.52
N GLU A 15 6.45 -8.38 -0.48
CA GLU A 15 7.32 -7.21 -0.54
C GLU A 15 6.79 -6.08 0.36
N ALA A 16 7.69 -5.27 0.91
CA ALA A 16 7.34 -4.08 1.66
C ALA A 16 6.99 -2.93 0.70
N LEU A 17 5.78 -2.40 0.83
CA LEU A 17 5.36 -1.17 0.17
C LEU A 17 5.69 0.01 1.06
N GLU A 18 6.52 0.91 0.54
CA GLU A 18 6.89 2.16 1.20
C GLU A 18 6.29 3.36 0.45
N CYS A 19 5.57 4.20 1.18
CA CYS A 19 4.90 5.37 0.67
C CYS A 19 5.19 6.60 1.55
N LEU A 20 5.64 7.68 0.93
CA LEU A 20 5.77 8.97 1.60
C LEU A 20 4.47 9.76 1.42
N VAL A 21 3.81 10.06 2.54
CA VAL A 21 2.58 10.85 2.59
C VAL A 21 2.90 12.26 3.04
N THR A 22 2.66 13.24 2.19
CA THR A 22 2.92 14.66 2.47
C THR A 22 1.62 15.45 2.61
N LEU A 23 1.52 16.17 3.72
CA LEU A 23 0.44 17.10 4.00
C LEU A 23 1.01 18.51 3.96
N ARG A 24 0.30 19.41 3.30
CA ARG A 24 0.72 20.79 3.09
C ARG A 24 -0.46 21.72 3.29
N ASN A 25 -0.24 22.79 4.04
CA ASN A 25 -1.15 23.93 4.05
C ASN A 25 -0.95 24.71 2.74
N PRO A 26 -1.99 24.83 1.89
CA PRO A 26 -1.86 25.44 0.56
C PRO A 26 -1.72 26.97 0.62
N LEU A 27 -1.94 27.61 1.78
CA LEU A 27 -1.79 29.05 1.94
C LEU A 27 -0.32 29.50 1.77
N PRO A 28 -0.08 30.71 1.28
CA PRO A 28 1.27 31.27 1.18
C PRO A 28 1.88 31.48 2.57
N PRO A 29 3.22 31.43 2.69
CA PRO A 29 3.91 31.59 3.98
C PRO A 29 3.71 32.98 4.61
N ASP A 30 3.36 33.99 3.80
CA ASP A 30 3.09 35.36 4.27
C ASP A 30 1.69 35.51 4.91
N ALA A 31 0.85 34.47 4.87
CA ALA A 31 -0.44 34.50 5.53
C ALA A 31 -0.29 34.41 7.06
N THR A 32 -1.19 35.08 7.79
CA THR A 32 -1.13 35.12 9.26
C THR A 32 -1.24 33.72 9.87
N SER A 33 -0.49 33.43 10.94
CA SER A 33 -0.57 32.17 11.71
C SER A 33 -1.95 31.86 12.32
N ALA A 34 -2.91 32.78 12.24
CA ALA A 34 -4.33 32.50 12.52
C ALA A 34 -4.98 31.59 11.44
N SER A 35 -4.30 31.39 10.31
CA SER A 35 -4.73 30.54 9.20
C SER A 35 -4.04 29.16 9.18
N SER A 36 -3.52 28.72 10.34
CA SER A 36 -3.08 27.34 10.51
C SER A 36 -4.24 26.38 10.29
N GLU A 37 -3.98 25.27 9.60
CA GLU A 37 -4.94 24.18 9.47
C GLU A 37 -4.67 23.11 10.53
N ILE A 38 -5.75 22.59 11.14
CA ILE A 38 -5.68 21.50 12.11
C ILE A 38 -6.32 20.25 11.50
N LEU A 39 -5.54 19.20 11.40
CA LEU A 39 -5.95 17.88 10.94
C LEU A 39 -6.11 16.96 12.15
N ALA A 40 -7.31 16.43 12.35
CA ALA A 40 -7.63 15.60 13.50
C ALA A 40 -6.82 14.29 13.49
N TRP A 41 -6.70 13.66 12.32
CA TRP A 41 -5.96 12.41 12.15
C TRP A 41 -5.73 12.11 10.67
N ALA A 42 -4.79 11.20 10.40
CA ALA A 42 -4.72 10.47 9.14
C ALA A 42 -4.39 9.00 9.39
N SER A 43 -4.97 8.13 8.57
CA SER A 43 -4.71 6.69 8.57
C SER A 43 -4.56 6.19 7.15
N ALA A 44 -3.79 5.12 6.98
CA ALA A 44 -3.53 4.50 5.70
C ALA A 44 -3.78 2.99 5.77
N GLN A 45 -4.30 2.43 4.69
CA GLN A 45 -4.61 1.02 4.60
C GLN A 45 -4.50 0.53 3.16
N ILE A 46 -3.95 -0.67 2.99
CA ILE A 46 -3.94 -1.38 1.70
C ILE A 46 -5.15 -2.29 1.62
N HIS A 47 -5.82 -2.27 0.46
CA HIS A 47 -6.90 -3.20 0.14
C HIS A 47 -6.84 -3.69 -1.30
N CYS A 48 -7.39 -4.89 -1.54
CA CYS A 48 -7.64 -5.44 -2.87
C CYS A 48 -9.15 -5.52 -3.13
N GLN A 49 -9.55 -5.05 -4.30
CA GLN A 49 -10.93 -5.12 -4.75
C GLN A 49 -11.10 -6.09 -5.90
N LEU A 50 -12.11 -6.94 -5.78
CA LEU A 50 -12.60 -7.82 -6.81
C LEU A 50 -13.79 -7.17 -7.52
N HIS A 51 -13.61 -6.94 -8.82
CA HIS A 51 -14.67 -6.51 -9.72
C HIS A 51 -15.05 -7.71 -10.58
N THR A 52 -16.31 -8.10 -10.57
CA THR A 52 -16.83 -9.22 -11.36
C THR A 52 -17.86 -8.74 -12.37
N SER A 53 -17.85 -9.37 -13.55
CA SER A 53 -18.90 -9.18 -14.55
C SER A 53 -20.08 -10.09 -14.20
N GLU A 54 -21.20 -9.49 -13.80
CA GLU A 54 -22.43 -10.21 -13.44
C GLU A 54 -22.96 -11.08 -14.59
N SER A 55 -22.71 -10.70 -15.84
CA SER A 55 -23.13 -11.48 -17.02
C SER A 55 -22.24 -12.69 -17.32
N ARG A 56 -21.08 -12.80 -16.67
CA ARG A 56 -20.09 -13.88 -16.94
C ARG A 56 -19.77 -14.71 -15.71
N VAL A 57 -20.07 -14.20 -14.52
CA VAL A 57 -19.70 -14.82 -13.24
C VAL A 57 -20.86 -14.64 -12.27
N ALA A 58 -21.41 -15.77 -11.82
CA ALA A 58 -22.32 -15.80 -10.68
C ALA A 58 -21.48 -16.00 -9.42
N LEU A 59 -21.30 -14.95 -8.63
CA LEU A 59 -20.72 -15.08 -7.30
C LEU A 59 -21.77 -15.60 -6.31
N PRO A 60 -21.37 -16.40 -5.31
CA PRO A 60 -22.25 -16.65 -4.18
C PRO A 60 -22.67 -15.30 -3.57
N PRO A 61 -23.89 -15.18 -3.03
CA PRO A 61 -24.33 -13.95 -2.38
C PRO A 61 -23.29 -13.59 -1.33
N SER A 62 -22.63 -12.44 -1.52
CA SER A 62 -21.72 -11.90 -0.53
C SER A 62 -22.50 -11.79 0.76
N GLN A 63 -22.02 -12.44 1.82
CA GLN A 63 -22.40 -12.00 3.16
C GLN A 63 -21.92 -10.56 3.23
N ASP A 64 -22.86 -9.63 3.11
CA ASP A 64 -22.62 -8.21 3.31
C ASP A 64 -22.09 -8.08 4.74
N THR A 65 -20.77 -8.13 4.87
CA THR A 65 -20.05 -7.77 6.08
C THR A 65 -20.26 -6.28 6.26
N SER A 66 -21.44 -5.86 6.71
CA SER A 66 -21.76 -4.69 7.52
C SER A 66 -20.91 -3.40 7.41
N TYR A 67 -20.30 -3.09 6.27
CA TYR A 67 -19.52 -1.85 6.08
C TYR A 67 -20.45 -0.66 5.81
N ASP A 68 -21.65 -0.91 5.26
CA ASP A 68 -22.60 0.13 4.89
C ASP A 68 -23.22 0.82 6.11
N ALA A 69 -23.43 0.10 7.22
CA ALA A 69 -23.97 0.70 8.45
C ALA A 69 -23.01 1.73 9.11
N GLN A 70 -21.69 1.64 8.83
CA GLN A 70 -20.71 2.64 9.27
C GLN A 70 -20.40 3.70 8.19
N ALA A 71 -20.82 3.47 6.95
CA ALA A 71 -20.57 4.38 5.84
C ALA A 71 -21.31 5.72 5.99
N GLU A 72 -22.38 5.79 6.79
CA GLU A 72 -23.11 7.02 7.12
C GLU A 72 -22.28 8.00 7.97
N ASN A 73 -21.34 7.50 8.80
CA ASN A 73 -20.50 8.37 9.61
C ASN A 73 -19.40 9.02 8.77
N GLU A 74 -19.57 10.29 8.41
CA GLU A 74 -18.66 11.05 7.53
C GLU A 74 -17.22 11.18 8.06
N THR A 75 -16.98 10.83 9.32
CA THR A 75 -15.69 10.92 10.01
C THR A 75 -15.00 9.58 10.21
N VAL A 76 -15.65 8.45 9.93
CA VAL A 76 -15.03 7.11 10.08
C VAL A 76 -14.14 6.80 8.88
N PHE A 77 -12.98 6.19 9.14
CA PHE A 77 -12.11 5.68 8.10
C PHE A 77 -12.69 4.40 7.48
N VAL A 78 -13.36 4.56 6.32
CA VAL A 78 -13.84 3.46 5.50
C VAL A 78 -13.08 3.50 4.15
N PRO A 79 -11.99 2.72 3.98
CA PRO A 79 -11.13 2.80 2.78
C PRO A 79 -11.90 2.56 1.47
N ASN A 80 -12.87 1.65 1.52
CA ASN A 80 -13.68 1.24 0.38
C ASN A 80 -14.88 2.16 0.11
N ARG A 81 -15.06 3.28 0.85
CA ARG A 81 -16.22 4.16 0.70
C ARG A 81 -16.38 4.64 -0.75
N GLY A 82 -17.53 4.38 -1.36
CA GLY A 82 -17.82 4.76 -2.75
C GLY A 82 -17.01 3.99 -3.80
N GLU A 83 -16.36 2.88 -3.45
CA GLU A 83 -15.81 1.96 -4.42
C GLU A 83 -16.84 0.90 -4.85
N ARG A 84 -16.68 0.38 -6.06
CA ARG A 84 -17.48 -0.74 -6.58
C ARG A 84 -16.71 -2.04 -6.39
N GLY A 85 -17.44 -3.15 -6.35
CA GLY A 85 -16.83 -4.48 -6.20
C GLY A 85 -16.60 -4.88 -4.75
N GLN A 86 -16.21 -6.13 -4.56
CA GLN A 86 -16.03 -6.73 -3.25
C GLN A 86 -14.62 -6.49 -2.73
N CYS A 87 -14.47 -6.04 -1.48
CA CYS A 87 -13.16 -6.04 -0.82
C CYS A 87 -12.84 -7.47 -0.38
N ILE A 88 -11.82 -8.06 -0.99
CA ILE A 88 -11.44 -9.47 -0.76
C ILE A 88 -10.18 -9.60 0.11
N LEU A 89 -9.45 -8.50 0.28
CA LEU A 89 -8.25 -8.43 1.11
C LEU A 89 -8.13 -7.01 1.65
N SER A 90 -7.83 -6.90 2.93
CA SER A 90 -7.46 -5.65 3.56
C SER A 90 -6.37 -5.90 4.60
N THR A 91 -5.40 -5.01 4.64
CA THR A 91 -4.39 -4.97 5.71
C THR A 91 -4.96 -4.24 6.92
N PRO A 92 -4.42 -4.41 8.13
CA PRO A 92 -4.79 -3.57 9.27
C PRO A 92 -4.52 -2.08 8.97
N PRO A 93 -5.44 -1.15 9.30
CA PRO A 93 -5.20 0.27 9.11
C PRO A 93 -4.08 0.75 10.05
N LYS A 94 -3.18 1.61 9.54
CA LYS A 94 -2.11 2.25 10.32
C LYS A 94 -2.35 3.74 10.45
N ILE A 95 -2.24 4.25 11.67
CA ILE A 95 -2.36 5.68 11.98
C ILE A 95 -1.03 6.36 11.59
N LEU A 96 -1.11 7.45 10.82
CA LEU A 96 0.05 8.25 10.44
C LEU A 96 0.32 9.35 11.46
N PHE A 97 -0.74 10.01 11.93
CA PHE A 97 -0.68 10.99 13.01
C PHE A 97 -2.05 11.15 13.67
N CYS A 98 -2.02 11.63 14.90
CA CYS A 98 -3.16 12.18 15.63
C CYS A 98 -2.84 13.64 15.93
N ASP A 99 -3.77 14.54 15.59
CA ASP A 99 -3.65 15.99 15.79
C ASP A 99 -2.40 16.64 15.18
N LEU A 100 -2.52 17.09 13.93
CA LEU A 100 -1.47 17.80 13.20
C LEU A 100 -1.91 19.22 12.88
N ARG A 101 -1.19 20.19 13.44
CA ARG A 101 -1.25 21.59 13.03
C ARG A 101 -0.24 21.87 11.92
N LEU A 102 -0.66 22.57 10.88
CA LEU A 102 0.20 23.07 9.81
C LEU A 102 -0.01 24.57 9.63
N ASP A 103 1.05 25.35 9.85
CA ASP A 103 1.07 26.78 9.55
C ASP A 103 1.03 27.04 8.03
N PRO A 104 0.67 28.26 7.60
CA PRO A 104 0.64 28.60 6.18
C PRO A 104 1.96 28.30 5.48
N GLY A 105 1.89 27.58 4.36
CA GLY A 105 3.07 27.14 3.60
C GLY A 105 3.82 25.94 4.21
N GLU A 106 3.52 25.55 5.45
CA GLU A 106 4.15 24.40 6.10
C GLU A 106 3.74 23.09 5.42
N SER A 107 4.69 22.17 5.35
CA SER A 107 4.43 20.80 4.93
C SER A 107 5.13 19.80 5.83
N LYS A 108 4.44 18.70 6.12
CA LYS A 108 4.97 17.60 6.91
C LYS A 108 4.76 16.28 6.19
N SER A 109 5.79 15.44 6.21
CA SER A 109 5.79 14.15 5.53
C SER A 109 5.89 13.01 6.54
N TYR A 110 5.15 11.93 6.28
CA TYR A 110 5.12 10.72 7.09
C TYR A 110 5.40 9.51 6.21
N SER A 111 6.21 8.58 6.70
CA SER A 111 6.50 7.32 6.00
C SER A 111 5.48 6.26 6.40
N TYR A 112 4.83 5.66 5.41
CA TYR A 112 3.98 4.49 5.56
C TYR A 112 4.72 3.27 5.00
N CYS A 113 4.88 2.22 5.82
CA CYS A 113 5.47 0.96 5.40
C CYS A 113 4.52 -0.20 5.77
N GLU A 114 4.19 -1.04 4.79
CA GLU A 114 3.36 -2.23 4.99
C GLU A 114 3.82 -3.38 4.09
N THR A 115 3.89 -4.59 4.64
CA THR A 115 4.24 -5.78 3.86
C THR A 115 3.00 -6.34 3.19
N LEU A 116 3.06 -6.52 1.88
CA LEU A 116 1.95 -7.06 1.11
C LEU A 116 1.68 -8.52 1.50
N PRO A 117 0.42 -8.91 1.75
CA PRO A 117 0.13 -10.30 2.11
C PRO A 117 0.57 -11.26 1.01
N VAL A 118 1.31 -12.29 1.41
CA VAL A 118 1.87 -13.32 0.52
C VAL A 118 0.79 -14.21 -0.12
N ASP A 119 -0.36 -14.35 0.54
CA ASP A 119 -1.51 -15.14 0.08
C ASP A 119 -2.53 -14.31 -0.72
N GLY A 120 -2.22 -13.02 -0.95
CA GLY A 120 -3.08 -12.14 -1.72
C GLY A 120 -3.12 -12.52 -3.21
N PRO A 121 -4.25 -12.30 -3.90
CA PRO A 121 -4.32 -12.54 -5.34
C PRO A 121 -3.41 -11.56 -6.11
N PRO A 122 -2.86 -11.95 -7.27
CA PRO A 122 -2.14 -11.01 -8.13
C PRO A 122 -3.09 -9.95 -8.69
N SER A 123 -2.54 -8.78 -9.01
CA SER A 123 -3.25 -7.78 -9.80
C SER A 123 -3.54 -8.30 -11.20
N PHE A 124 -4.80 -8.24 -11.60
CA PHE A 124 -5.25 -8.85 -12.85
C PHE A 124 -6.42 -8.06 -13.45
N ARG A 125 -6.47 -8.00 -14.77
CA ARG A 125 -7.54 -7.32 -15.51
C ARG A 125 -8.01 -8.20 -16.67
N GLY A 126 -8.99 -9.05 -16.38
CA GLY A 126 -9.68 -9.88 -17.37
C GLY A 126 -11.03 -9.32 -17.79
N GLN A 127 -11.73 -10.06 -18.65
CA GLN A 127 -13.09 -9.74 -19.08
C GLN A 127 -14.14 -10.10 -18.02
N ALA A 128 -13.93 -11.21 -17.30
CA ALA A 128 -14.85 -11.72 -16.29
C ALA A 128 -14.57 -11.17 -14.89
N VAL A 129 -13.29 -11.01 -14.54
CA VAL A 129 -12.84 -10.57 -13.22
C VAL A 129 -11.68 -9.59 -13.31
N LYS A 130 -11.59 -8.68 -12.34
CA LYS A 130 -10.49 -7.73 -12.19
C LYS A 130 -10.15 -7.55 -10.72
N TYR A 131 -8.86 -7.68 -10.40
CA TYR A 131 -8.28 -7.51 -9.07
C TYR A 131 -7.46 -6.22 -9.04
N VAL A 132 -7.82 -5.30 -8.15
CA VAL A 132 -7.21 -3.96 -8.08
C VAL A 132 -6.72 -3.68 -6.67
N TYR A 133 -5.43 -3.41 -6.53
CA TYR A 133 -4.83 -3.00 -5.26
C TYR A 133 -4.74 -1.48 -5.17
N LYS A 134 -5.05 -0.96 -3.98
CA LYS A 134 -4.97 0.46 -3.66
C LYS A 134 -4.44 0.63 -2.24
N LEU A 135 -3.54 1.59 -2.08
CA LEU A 135 -3.24 2.19 -0.78
C LEU A 135 -4.19 3.38 -0.63
N THR A 136 -5.03 3.35 0.39
CA THR A 136 -5.97 4.42 0.70
C THR A 136 -5.54 5.15 1.94
N ILE A 137 -5.30 6.45 1.82
CA ILE A 137 -5.01 7.36 2.91
C ILE A 137 -6.26 8.17 3.20
N GLY A 138 -6.82 7.97 4.38
CA GLY A 138 -7.87 8.83 4.92
C GLY A 138 -7.27 9.95 5.76
N CYS A 139 -7.72 11.18 5.53
CA CYS A 139 -7.38 12.31 6.38
C CYS A 139 -8.62 13.10 6.75
N GLN A 140 -8.68 13.57 7.99
CA GLN A 140 -9.77 14.40 8.47
C GLN A 140 -9.23 15.76 8.94
N ARG A 141 -9.78 16.84 8.38
CA ARG A 141 -9.64 18.18 8.95
C ARG A 141 -10.65 18.35 10.08
N VAL A 142 -10.29 19.03 11.16
CA VAL A 142 -11.22 19.31 12.27
C VAL A 142 -12.50 19.95 11.72
N ASN A 143 -13.66 19.48 12.19
CA ASN A 143 -14.99 19.93 11.73
C ASN A 143 -15.23 19.77 10.22
N SER A 144 -14.63 18.77 9.58
CA SER A 144 -14.85 18.47 8.16
C SER A 144 -14.99 16.96 7.95
N PRO A 145 -15.68 16.54 6.87
CA PRO A 145 -15.74 15.14 6.51
C PRO A 145 -14.35 14.63 6.10
N ILE A 146 -14.16 13.32 6.22
CA ILE A 146 -12.93 12.66 5.78
C ILE A 146 -12.73 12.82 4.27
N LYS A 147 -11.48 13.02 3.85
CA LYS A 147 -11.05 12.90 2.45
C LYS A 147 -10.20 11.65 2.28
N LEU A 148 -10.46 10.91 1.20
CA LEU A 148 -9.73 9.69 0.85
C LEU A 148 -8.83 9.96 -0.36
N LEU A 149 -7.53 9.79 -0.20
CA LEU A 149 -6.55 9.73 -1.28
C LEU A 149 -6.26 8.26 -1.61
N ARG A 150 -6.36 7.89 -2.88
CA ARG A 150 -6.16 6.51 -3.35
C ARG A 150 -4.97 6.43 -4.27
N VAL A 151 -4.00 5.60 -3.91
CA VAL A 151 -2.79 5.34 -4.69
C VAL A 151 -2.88 3.92 -5.25
N PRO A 152 -3.18 3.75 -6.56
CA PRO A 152 -3.24 2.43 -7.16
C PRO A 152 -1.83 1.87 -7.34
N PHE A 153 -1.68 0.56 -7.14
CA PHE A 153 -0.45 -0.16 -7.43
C PHE A 153 -0.78 -1.57 -7.91
N ARG A 154 0.24 -2.28 -8.41
CA ARG A 154 0.12 -3.66 -8.91
C ARG A 154 0.89 -4.61 -8.01
N VAL A 155 0.29 -5.77 -7.80
CA VAL A 155 0.88 -6.90 -7.08
C VAL A 155 1.11 -8.04 -8.05
N MET A 156 2.31 -8.60 -8.03
CA MET A 156 2.70 -9.77 -8.80
C MET A 156 2.97 -10.92 -7.84
N VAL A 157 2.58 -12.13 -8.24
CA VAL A 157 2.84 -13.34 -7.47
C VAL A 157 3.76 -14.22 -8.30
N LEU A 158 4.92 -14.55 -7.77
CA LEU A 158 5.86 -15.47 -8.42
C LEU A 158 5.78 -16.84 -7.73
N GLN A 159 5.38 -17.86 -8.48
CA GLN A 159 5.37 -19.24 -7.98
C GLN A 159 6.81 -19.69 -7.71
N GLY A 160 7.06 -20.29 -6.53
CA GLY A 160 8.39 -20.75 -6.12
C GLY A 160 9.18 -19.76 -5.25
N LEU A 161 8.81 -18.48 -5.20
CA LEU A 161 9.48 -17.48 -4.35
C LEU A 161 9.30 -17.73 -2.85
N ARG A 162 8.24 -18.46 -2.48
CA ARG A 162 7.93 -18.92 -1.11
C ARG A 162 8.89 -19.98 -0.57
N GLY A 163 9.51 -20.76 -1.46
CA GLY A 163 10.25 -21.97 -1.11
C GLY A 163 11.76 -21.81 -1.18
N TYR A 164 12.27 -20.64 -1.56
CA TYR A 164 13.70 -20.39 -1.47
C TYR A 164 14.03 -20.22 0.01
N PRO A 165 14.79 -21.14 0.63
CA PRO A 165 15.35 -20.84 1.93
C PRO A 165 16.17 -19.57 1.71
N PHE A 166 15.73 -18.46 2.30
CA PHE A 166 16.68 -17.42 2.60
C PHE A 166 17.85 -18.14 3.25
N PRO A 167 19.09 -17.95 2.78
CA PRO A 167 20.22 -18.24 3.65
C PRO A 167 19.87 -17.47 4.94
N GLN A 168 19.47 -18.21 5.99
CA GLN A 168 19.62 -17.68 7.34
C GLN A 168 21.05 -17.21 7.37
N ASP A 169 21.30 -15.98 7.83
CA ASP A 169 22.64 -15.41 7.97
C ASP A 169 23.61 -16.49 8.47
N GLU A 170 24.25 -17.21 7.53
CA GLU A 170 25.44 -17.93 7.82
C GLU A 170 26.44 -16.80 7.84
N ALA A 171 26.65 -16.26 9.04
CA ALA A 171 27.60 -15.22 9.33
C ALA A 171 29.00 -15.71 8.92
N VAL A 172 29.32 -15.60 7.63
CA VAL A 172 30.61 -15.99 7.05
C VAL A 172 31.15 -14.90 6.14
N ALA A 173 30.81 -13.64 6.41
CA ALA A 173 31.62 -12.52 5.98
C ALA A 173 31.93 -11.66 7.21
N PRO A 174 33.22 -11.34 7.49
CA PRO A 174 33.54 -10.45 8.59
C PRO A 174 32.81 -9.13 8.36
N SER A 175 32.02 -8.71 9.36
CA SER A 175 31.27 -7.46 9.33
C SER A 175 32.23 -6.32 8.99
N ASN A 176 32.10 -5.77 7.79
CA ASN A 176 32.97 -4.73 7.30
C ASN A 176 32.73 -3.46 8.14
N PRO A 177 33.71 -3.00 8.94
CA PRO A 177 33.52 -1.92 9.90
C PRO A 177 33.30 -0.54 9.25
N PHE A 178 33.32 -0.45 7.92
CA PHE A 178 33.08 0.76 7.15
C PHE A 178 31.71 0.80 6.45
N LEU A 179 30.92 -0.28 6.50
CA LEU A 179 29.57 -0.30 5.94
C LEU A 179 28.57 -0.05 7.06
N GLU A 180 27.95 1.12 7.05
CA GLU A 180 26.83 1.45 7.94
C GLU A 180 25.73 0.39 7.78
N GLU A 181 25.25 -0.15 8.90
CA GLU A 181 24.15 -1.10 8.92
C GLU A 181 22.86 -0.40 8.48
N GLU A 182 22.62 -0.31 7.18
CA GLU A 182 21.33 0.17 6.67
C GLU A 182 20.21 -0.74 7.20
N GLU A 183 19.20 -0.10 7.79
CA GLU A 183 18.07 -0.69 8.51
C GLU A 183 17.44 -1.85 7.74
N GLY A 184 17.23 -2.98 8.42
CA GLY A 184 16.91 -4.29 7.82
C GLY A 184 15.62 -4.40 6.99
N GLY A 185 14.81 -3.34 6.86
CA GLY A 185 13.62 -3.29 6.01
C GLY A 185 13.95 -3.12 4.52
N ALA A 186 14.81 -2.16 4.18
CA ALA A 186 15.20 -1.86 2.79
C ALA A 186 15.97 -3.03 2.14
N LYS A 187 16.84 -3.69 2.92
CA LYS A 187 17.57 -4.89 2.49
C LYS A 187 16.64 -6.03 2.09
N ARG A 188 15.53 -6.25 2.81
CA ARG A 188 14.58 -7.34 2.49
C ARG A 188 13.82 -7.09 1.19
N SER A 189 13.41 -5.85 0.95
CA SER A 189 12.65 -5.49 -0.25
C SER A 189 13.50 -5.55 -1.53
N SER A 190 14.76 -5.09 -1.47
CA SER A 190 15.72 -5.26 -2.58
C SER A 190 15.98 -6.73 -2.86
N ARG A 191 16.27 -7.52 -1.81
CA ARG A 191 16.57 -8.95 -1.92
C ARG A 191 15.44 -9.77 -2.57
N LEU A 192 14.17 -9.45 -2.29
CA LEU A 192 13.03 -10.15 -2.90
C LEU A 192 12.95 -9.91 -4.41
N ALA A 193 13.19 -8.68 -4.86
CA ALA A 193 13.18 -8.33 -6.27
C ALA A 193 14.38 -8.97 -7.01
N ASP A 194 15.55 -8.99 -6.37
CA ASP A 194 16.76 -9.62 -6.90
C ASP A 194 16.55 -11.14 -7.08
N LEU A 195 16.01 -11.82 -6.05
CA LEU A 195 15.68 -13.23 -6.10
C LEU A 195 14.62 -13.55 -7.16
N ALA A 196 13.59 -12.70 -7.29
CA ALA A 196 12.59 -12.87 -8.34
C ALA A 196 13.21 -12.78 -9.73
N THR A 197 14.16 -11.86 -9.92
CA THR A 197 14.88 -11.69 -11.19
C THR A 197 15.74 -12.90 -11.50
N GLU A 198 16.44 -13.45 -10.50
CA GLU A 198 17.22 -14.69 -10.65
C GLU A 198 16.32 -15.87 -11.04
N LEU A 199 15.22 -16.09 -10.31
CA LEU A 199 14.27 -17.16 -10.59
C LEU A 199 13.65 -17.05 -11.99
N LEU A 200 13.27 -15.84 -12.40
CA LEU A 200 12.76 -15.58 -13.75
C LEU A 200 13.82 -15.85 -14.81
N THR A 201 15.08 -15.49 -14.54
CA THR A 201 16.21 -15.76 -15.45
C THR A 201 16.44 -17.26 -15.60
N VAL A 202 16.43 -18.02 -14.50
CA VAL A 202 16.54 -19.49 -14.54
C VAL A 202 15.36 -20.12 -15.28
N ALA A 203 14.13 -19.66 -15.02
CA ALA A 203 12.94 -20.22 -15.67
C ALA A 203 12.92 -19.95 -17.18
N THR A 204 13.37 -18.78 -17.62
CA THR A 204 13.34 -18.35 -19.02
C THR A 204 14.58 -18.76 -19.82
N SER A 205 15.72 -19.00 -19.16
CA SER A 205 16.96 -19.47 -19.82
C SER A 205 16.95 -20.95 -20.22
N ARG A 206 16.05 -21.76 -19.64
CA ARG A 206 15.85 -23.15 -20.07
C ARG A 206 15.27 -23.15 -21.49
N ARG A 207 16.13 -23.34 -22.50
CA ARG A 207 15.71 -23.59 -23.88
C ARG A 207 14.73 -24.77 -23.88
N SER A 208 13.58 -24.58 -24.53
CA SER A 208 12.72 -25.68 -24.94
C SER A 208 13.57 -26.71 -25.69
N LEU A 209 13.80 -27.87 -25.08
CA LEU A 209 14.31 -29.04 -25.79
C LEU A 209 13.15 -29.54 -26.65
N HIS A 210 13.03 -28.97 -27.85
CA HIS A 210 12.22 -29.52 -28.94
C HIS A 210 13.15 -30.22 -29.92
#